data_AF-A0A2T1E2S6-F1
#
_entry.id   AF-A0A2T1E2S6-F1
#
_cell.length_a   1.000
_cell.length_b   1.000
_cell.length_c   1.000
_cell.angle_alpha   90.00
_cell.angle_beta   90.00
_cell.angle_gamma   90.00
#
_symmetry.space_group_name_H-M   'P 1'
#
loop_
_entity.id
_entity.type
_entity.pdbx_description
1 polymer ?
#
loop_
_entity_poly.entity_id
_entity_poly.type
_entity_poly.pdbx_seq_one_letter_code
_entity_poly.pdbx_strand_id
1 'polypeptide(L)' 'MAISDYLCRSHAVRCSAEQVINVNGSQLALDLIARLMINPDDWVAVEDPGCLGARHCFIGRCAIFLY' A
#
# COMPACT_ATOMS: atom_id res chain seq x y z
N MET A 1 -5.21 11.72 -16.67
CA MET A 1 -4.05 11.81 -17.59
C MET A 1 -2.82 12.36 -16.87
N ALA A 2 -2.83 13.55 -16.25
CA ALA A 2 -1.62 14.11 -15.63
C ALA A 2 -0.89 13.21 -14.61
N ILE A 3 -1.61 12.54 -13.70
CA ILE A 3 -0.98 11.68 -12.68
C ILE A 3 -0.43 10.38 -13.28
N SER A 4 -1.19 9.70 -14.15
CA SER A 4 -0.74 8.46 -14.80
C SER A 4 0.50 8.69 -15.67
N ASP A 5 0.54 9.83 -16.38
CA ASP A 5 1.69 10.21 -17.20
C ASP A 5 2.92 10.54 -16.34
N TYR A 6 2.70 11.24 -15.22
CA TYR A 6 3.76 11.49 -14.23
C TYR A 6 4.34 10.18 -13.69
N LEU A 7 3.49 9.27 -13.20
CA LEU A 7 3.90 7.97 -12.64
C LEU A 7 4.68 7.11 -13.64
N CYS A 8 4.26 7.11 -14.91
CA CYS A 8 4.98 6.41 -15.98
C CYS A 8 6.39 6.97 -16.17
N ARG A 9 6.56 8.30 -16.13
CA ARG A 9 7.85 8.97 -16.36
C ARG A 9 8.78 8.95 -15.17
N SER A 10 8.28 9.14 -13.95
CA SER A 10 9.09 9.28 -12.73
C SER A 10 9.32 7.95 -11.99
N HIS A 11 8.39 7.01 -12.10
CA HIS A 11 8.40 5.75 -11.34
C HIS A 11 8.27 4.49 -12.23
N ALA A 12 8.31 4.63 -13.56
CA ALA A 12 8.18 3.53 -14.52
C ALA A 12 6.89 2.70 -14.36
N VAL A 13 5.83 3.29 -13.80
CA VAL A 13 4.54 2.61 -13.60
C VAL A 13 3.67 2.78 -14.83
N ARG A 14 3.39 1.67 -15.53
CA ARG A 14 2.42 1.65 -16.65
C ARG A 14 1.01 1.57 -16.11
N CYS A 15 0.25 2.64 -16.25
CA CYS A 15 -1.17 2.71 -15.85
C CYS A 15 -1.94 3.70 -16.73
N SER A 16 -3.24 3.48 -16.87
CA SER A 16 -4.18 4.46 -17.40
C SER A 16 -4.81 5.27 -16.25
N ALA A 17 -5.49 6.36 -16.58
CA ALA A 17 -6.08 7.25 -15.57
C ALA A 17 -7.17 6.53 -14.74
N GLU A 18 -7.88 5.58 -15.33
CA GLU A 18 -8.93 4.78 -14.70
C GLU A 18 -8.38 3.79 -13.66
N GLN A 19 -7.07 3.50 -13.71
CA GLN A 19 -6.37 2.63 -12.76
C GLN A 19 -5.74 3.41 -11.59
N VAL A 20 -5.93 4.74 -11.53
CA VAL A 20 -5.41 5.60 -10.47
C VAL A 20 -6.53 6.01 -9.53
N ILE A 21 -6.35 5.74 -8.24
CA ILE A 21 -7.28 6.16 -7.19
C ILE A 21 -6.62 7.27 -6.38
N ASN A 22 -7.27 8.42 -6.29
CA ASN A 22 -6.82 9.50 -5.40
C ASN A 22 -7.33 9.25 -3.98
N VAL A 23 -6.45 9.41 -2.99
CA VAL A 23 -6.76 9.17 -1.57
C VAL A 23 -6.23 10.31 -0.71
N ASN A 24 -6.82 10.50 0.47
CA ASN A 24 -6.43 11.52 1.45
C ASN A 24 -5.16 11.10 2.23
N GLY A 25 -4.07 10.83 1.51
CA GLY A 25 -2.76 10.51 2.09
C GLY A 25 -2.42 9.02 2.18
N SER A 26 -1.16 8.75 2.56
CA SER A 26 -0.56 7.41 2.52
C SER A 26 -1.18 6.43 3.52
N GLN A 27 -1.60 6.88 4.70
CA GLN A 27 -2.20 5.99 5.71
C GLN A 27 -3.52 5.38 5.21
N LEU A 28 -4.37 6.18 4.55
CA LEU A 28 -5.60 5.67 3.96
C LEU A 28 -5.31 4.73 2.78
N ALA A 29 -4.28 5.04 1.98
CA ALA A 29 -3.82 4.16 0.90
C ALA A 29 -3.41 2.79 1.45
N LEU A 30 -2.61 2.76 2.51
CA LEU A 30 -2.12 1.54 3.16
C LEU A 30 -3.27 0.75 3.81
N ASP A 31 -4.21 1.42 4.48
CA ASP A 31 -5.40 0.76 5.05
C ASP A 31 -6.23 0.08 3.95
N LEU A 32 -6.47 0.76 2.82
CA LEU A 32 -7.20 0.19 1.69
C LEU A 32 -6.48 -1.03 1.10
N ILE A 33 -5.17 -0.92 0.86
CA ILE A 33 -4.35 -2.02 0.34
C ILE A 33 -4.41 -3.21 1.31
N ALA A 34 -4.24 -2.98 2.62
CA ALA A 34 -4.28 -4.02 3.62
C ALA A 34 -5.65 -4.74 3.66
N ARG A 35 -6.76 -3.98 3.55
CA ARG A 35 -8.12 -4.53 3.47
C ARG A 35 -8.39 -5.38 2.23
N LEU A 36 -7.68 -5.13 1.14
CA LEU A 36 -7.84 -5.90 -0.09
C LEU A 36 -6.92 -7.13 -0.14
N MET A 37 -5.71 -7.02 0.44
CA MET A 37 -4.64 -7.97 0.18
C MET A 37 -4.32 -8.94 1.33
N ILE A 38 -4.69 -8.63 2.58
CA ILE A 38 -4.18 -9.33 3.76
C ILE A 38 -5.32 -9.95 4.56
N ASN A 39 -5.43 -11.27 4.66
CA ASN A 39 -6.38 -11.90 5.57
C ASN A 39 -5.81 -12.03 6.99
N PRO A 40 -6.67 -12.27 8.00
CA PRO A 40 -6.19 -12.69 9.31
C PRO A 40 -5.22 -13.87 9.20
N ASP A 41 -4.14 -13.82 10.00
CA ASP A 41 -3.07 -14.81 10.07
C ASP A 41 -2.16 -14.90 8.83
N ASP A 42 -2.35 -14.03 7.81
CA ASP A 42 -1.41 -13.94 6.70
C ASP A 42 -0.04 -13.42 7.17
N TRP A 43 1.02 -13.95 6.56
CA TRP A 43 2.38 -13.54 6.83
C TRP A 43 2.77 -12.34 5.96
N VAL A 44 3.29 -11.30 6.57
CA VAL A 44 3.74 -10.07 5.88
C VAL A 44 5.21 -9.79 6.19
N ALA A 45 6.01 -9.64 5.13
CA ALA A 45 7.39 -9.17 5.26
C ALA A 45 7.41 -7.65 5.45
N VAL A 46 8.16 -7.18 6.44
CA VAL A 46 8.31 -5.75 6.73
C VAL A 46 9.78 -5.43 6.95
N GLU A 47 10.23 -4.29 6.42
CA GLU A 47 11.59 -3.79 6.65
C GLU A 47 11.87 -3.56 8.15
N ASP A 48 13.15 -3.61 8.56
CA ASP A 48 13.62 -3.29 9.91
C ASP A 48 14.71 -2.20 9.88
N PRO A 49 14.45 -0.96 10.37
CA PRO A 49 13.17 -0.44 10.86
C PRO A 49 12.19 -0.11 9.71
N GLY A 50 10.93 -0.52 9.85
CA GLY A 50 9.90 -0.37 8.81
C GLY A 50 8.95 0.82 8.99
N CYS A 51 8.06 1.02 8.01
CA CYS A 51 7.03 2.06 8.05
C CYS A 51 5.98 1.78 9.15
N LEU A 52 5.94 2.64 10.18
CA LEU A 52 4.97 2.54 11.27
C LEU A 52 3.51 2.58 10.78
N GLY A 53 3.23 3.37 9.75
CA GLY A 53 1.89 3.46 9.15
C GLY A 53 1.39 2.13 8.58
N ALA A 54 2.25 1.42 7.85
CA ALA A 54 1.95 0.09 7.32
C ALA A 54 1.78 -0.92 8.45
N ARG A 55 2.67 -0.88 9.45
CA ARG A 55 2.63 -1.76 10.63
C ARG A 55 1.29 -1.66 11.37
N HIS A 56 0.77 -0.44 11.57
CA HIS A 56 -0.54 -0.25 12.19
C HIS A 56 -1.69 -0.87 11.38
N CYS A 57 -1.67 -0.73 10.04
CA CYS A 57 -2.68 -1.34 9.18
C CYS A 57 -2.65 -2.87 9.27
N PHE A 58 -1.47 -3.48 9.29
CA PHE A 58 -1.31 -4.93 9.30
C PHE A 58 -1.71 -5.55 10.66
N ILE A 59 -1.41 -4.87 11.78
CA ILE A 59 -1.91 -5.26 13.11
C ILE A 59 -3.45 -5.27 13.12
N GLY A 60 -4.08 -4.22 12.54
CA GLY A 60 -5.53 -4.15 12.42
C GLY A 60 -6.16 -5.25 11.55
N ARG A 61 -5.35 -5.95 10.74
CA ARG A 61 -5.75 -7.11 9.92
C ARG A 61 -5.35 -8.45 10.54
N CYS A 62 -4.80 -8.48 11.76
CA CYS A 62 -4.27 -9.69 12.41
C CYS A 62 -3.17 -10.40 11.60
N ALA A 63 -2.35 -9.65 10.87
CA ALA A 63 -1.23 -10.21 10.12
C ALA A 63 -0.05 -10.60 11.03
N ILE A 64 0.71 -11.59 10.61
CA ILE A 64 1.93 -12.06 11.28
C ILE A 64 3.15 -11.42 10.60
N PHE A 65 4.02 -10.79 11.38
CA PHE A 65 5.20 -10.12 10.83
C PHE A 65 6.37 -11.09 10.66
N LEU A 66 6.92 -11.10 9.45
CA LEU A 66 8.21 -11.70 9.14
C LEU A 66 9.28 -10.61 9.18
N TYR A 67 10.28 -10.80 10.03
CA TYR A 67 11.48 -9.98 10.16
C TYR A 67 12.70 -10.81 9.79
#